data_AF-A0AAD2D094-F1
#
_entry.id   AF-A0AAD2D094-F1
#
_cell.length_a   1.000
_cell.length_b   1.000
_cell.length_c   1.000
_cell.angle_alpha   90.00
_cell.angle_beta   90.00
_cell.angle_gamma   90.00
#
_symmetry.space_group_name_H-M   'P 1'
#
loop_
_entity.id
_entity.type
_entity.pdbx_description
1 polymer ?
#
loop_
_entity_poly.entity_id
_entity_poly.type
_entity_poly.pdbx_seq_one_letter_code
_entity_poly.pdbx_strand_id
1 'polypeptide(L)'
;MSYHKHQEFPTPSAHQWGGCSATLPNKVACWAKSGGKDESGLGRFSWIKIQGRDIRQQEPQTDGPPAGPLDLVMVSAYCPNTEGTNAGSVWNYQRNYWLSKGVTMDPRDKLTLGLVDLIKEWKAEGCEILLGLDTKEDVFYNSPSSFCQEMRREGLTEAILRRHQGLYPATSQSRTTDTLIDGRLVDRYIKAAEAG
;
A
#
# COMPACT_ATOMS: atom_id res chain seq x y z
N MET A 1 -11.18 -6.34 -4.43
CA MET A 1 -11.13 -5.22 -5.40
C MET A 1 -11.79 -3.98 -4.81
N SER A 2 -11.10 -2.86 -4.92
CA SER A 2 -11.52 -1.51 -4.55
C SER A 2 -11.54 -0.63 -5.81
N TYR A 3 -12.52 0.24 -5.94
CA TYR A 3 -12.66 1.08 -7.13
C TYR A 3 -13.41 2.37 -6.79
N HIS A 4 -13.21 3.40 -7.63
CA HIS A 4 -13.80 4.71 -7.43
C HIS A 4 -15.31 4.70 -7.75
N LYS A 5 -16.14 5.14 -6.80
CA LYS A 5 -17.61 5.15 -6.86
C LYS A 5 -18.27 6.53 -6.97
N HIS A 6 -17.51 7.62 -6.77
CA HIS A 6 -18.05 8.99 -6.64
C HIS A 6 -17.94 9.82 -7.93
N GLN A 7 -17.90 9.15 -9.08
CA GLN A 7 -17.81 9.82 -10.38
C GLN A 7 -19.23 10.24 -10.81
N GLU A 8 -19.59 11.50 -10.56
CA GLU A 8 -20.94 12.03 -10.84
C GLU A 8 -21.11 12.62 -12.26
N PHE A 9 -20.03 12.73 -13.05
CA PHE A 9 -20.14 13.24 -14.42
C PHE A 9 -20.48 12.10 -15.39
N PRO A 10 -21.53 12.25 -16.22
CA PRO A 10 -21.80 11.31 -17.31
C PRO A 10 -20.72 11.49 -18.38
N THR A 11 -19.58 10.83 -18.22
CA THR A 11 -18.67 10.60 -19.34
C THR A 11 -19.34 9.60 -20.29
N PRO A 12 -19.43 9.88 -21.61
CA PRO A 12 -20.02 8.95 -22.58
C PRO A 12 -19.31 7.59 -22.69
N SER A 13 -18.16 7.45 -22.05
CA SER A 13 -17.35 6.25 -21.99
C SER A 13 -17.33 5.67 -20.58
N ALA A 14 -17.28 4.33 -20.49
CA ALA A 14 -17.07 3.54 -19.29
C ALA A 14 -15.64 3.74 -18.73
N HIS A 15 -15.27 4.99 -18.46
CA HIS A 15 -13.92 5.37 -18.07
C HIS A 15 -13.85 5.55 -16.56
N GLN A 16 -13.34 4.50 -15.89
CA GLN A 16 -13.16 4.46 -14.46
C GLN A 16 -11.73 4.89 -14.10
N TRP A 17 -11.63 5.96 -13.31
CA TRP A 17 -10.33 6.46 -12.85
C TRP A 17 -9.93 5.79 -11.53
N GLY A 18 -8.82 5.05 -11.58
CA GLY A 18 -8.22 4.43 -10.41
C GLY A 18 -8.96 3.20 -9.89
N GLY A 19 -8.30 2.50 -8.98
CA GLY A 19 -8.77 1.25 -8.43
C GLY A 19 -7.60 0.35 -8.07
N CYS A 20 -7.86 -0.58 -7.17
CA CYS A 20 -6.84 -1.42 -6.61
C CYS A 20 -7.41 -2.83 -6.35
N SER A 21 -6.62 -3.87 -6.61
CA SER A 21 -7.01 -5.23 -6.26
C SER A 21 -5.84 -6.01 -5.69
N ALA A 22 -6.01 -6.48 -4.47
CA ALA A 22 -5.30 -7.62 -3.94
C ALA A 22 -6.03 -8.90 -4.40
N THR A 23 -5.29 -9.87 -4.93
CA THR A 23 -5.80 -11.16 -5.37
C THR A 23 -4.88 -12.27 -4.91
N LEU A 24 -5.46 -13.40 -4.51
CA LEU A 24 -4.72 -14.60 -4.17
C LEU A 24 -4.95 -15.67 -5.25
N PRO A 25 -3.90 -16.36 -5.72
CA PRO A 25 -4.09 -17.53 -6.56
C PRO A 25 -4.78 -18.66 -5.78
N ASN A 26 -5.55 -19.50 -6.47
CA ASN A 26 -6.31 -20.59 -5.86
C ASN A 26 -5.49 -21.49 -4.92
N LYS A 27 -4.20 -21.66 -5.21
CA LYS A 27 -3.27 -22.45 -4.38
C LYS A 27 -3.12 -21.96 -2.95
N VAL A 28 -3.35 -20.66 -2.69
CA VAL A 28 -3.23 -20.04 -1.36
C VAL A 28 -4.55 -19.44 -0.88
N ALA A 29 -5.60 -19.46 -1.70
CA ALA A 29 -6.90 -18.89 -1.38
C ALA A 29 -7.58 -19.57 -0.19
N CYS A 30 -7.30 -20.86 0.06
CA CYS A 30 -7.81 -21.60 1.22
C CYS A 30 -7.29 -21.07 2.56
N TRP A 31 -6.20 -20.28 2.56
CA TRP A 31 -5.65 -19.64 3.76
C TRP A 31 -6.14 -18.20 3.93
N ALA A 32 -6.98 -17.68 3.03
CA ALA A 32 -7.57 -16.36 3.19
C ALA A 32 -8.52 -16.35 4.40
N LYS A 33 -8.24 -15.47 5.36
CA LYS A 33 -9.08 -15.28 6.55
C LYS A 33 -10.11 -14.19 6.33
N SER A 34 -9.68 -13.07 5.75
CA SER A 34 -10.53 -11.92 5.47
C SER A 34 -9.92 -11.04 4.39
N GLY A 35 -10.69 -10.08 3.90
CA GLY A 35 -10.20 -9.06 2.99
C GLY A 35 -11.01 -7.79 3.13
N GLY A 36 -10.44 -6.69 2.64
CA GLY A 36 -11.07 -5.39 2.74
C GLY A 36 -10.62 -4.45 1.62
N LYS A 37 -11.17 -3.24 1.66
CA LYS A 37 -10.98 -2.22 0.64
C LYS A 37 -11.15 -0.83 1.24
N ASP A 38 -10.66 0.16 0.52
CA ASP A 38 -10.89 1.57 0.83
C ASP A 38 -12.39 1.89 0.99
N GLU A 39 -12.80 2.10 2.24
CA GLU A 39 -14.19 2.35 2.62
C GLU A 39 -14.70 3.71 2.13
N SER A 40 -13.80 4.64 1.84
CA SER A 40 -14.18 5.93 1.25
C SER A 40 -14.81 5.78 -0.13
N GLY A 41 -14.65 4.64 -0.80
CA GLY A 41 -15.14 4.43 -2.16
C GLY A 41 -14.33 5.16 -3.22
N LEU A 42 -13.12 5.64 -2.89
CA LEU A 42 -12.17 6.25 -3.84
C LEU A 42 -11.27 5.23 -4.53
N GLY A 43 -11.27 3.97 -4.07
CA GLY A 43 -10.52 2.89 -4.72
C GLY A 43 -9.04 2.81 -4.35
N ARG A 44 -8.57 3.55 -3.34
CA ARG A 44 -7.14 3.84 -3.11
C ARG A 44 -6.31 2.63 -2.71
N PHE A 45 -6.91 1.68 -2.00
CA PHE A 45 -6.24 0.44 -1.58
C PHE A 45 -7.22 -0.72 -1.43
N SER A 46 -6.67 -1.93 -1.40
CA SER A 46 -7.36 -3.16 -1.02
C SER A 46 -6.39 -4.12 -0.34
N TRP A 47 -6.91 -5.00 0.51
CA TRP A 47 -6.07 -5.90 1.28
C TRP A 47 -6.71 -7.27 1.46
N ILE A 48 -5.87 -8.28 1.70
CA ILE A 48 -6.26 -9.63 2.07
C ILE A 48 -5.39 -10.08 3.24
N LYS A 49 -6.03 -10.58 4.29
CA LYS A 49 -5.36 -11.25 5.42
C LYS A 49 -5.32 -12.74 5.15
N ILE A 50 -4.12 -13.31 5.19
CA ILE A 50 -3.89 -14.74 5.06
C ILE A 50 -3.37 -15.33 6.36
N GLN A 51 -3.73 -16.57 6.61
CA GLN A 51 -3.26 -17.31 7.76
C GLN A 51 -1.75 -17.50 7.73
N GLY A 52 -1.10 -17.05 8.80
CA GLY A 52 0.33 -17.21 9.02
C GLY A 52 0.71 -18.63 9.41
N ARG A 53 2.02 -18.92 9.35
CA ARG A 53 2.55 -20.15 9.94
C ARG A 53 2.64 -19.96 11.44
N ASP A 54 2.22 -20.98 12.18
CA ASP A 54 2.43 -21.01 13.61
C ASP A 54 3.92 -21.26 13.92
N ILE A 55 4.64 -20.20 14.29
CA ILE A 55 6.07 -20.27 14.62
C ILE A 55 6.33 -20.68 16.08
N ARG A 56 5.28 -20.90 16.89
CA ARG A 56 5.38 -21.35 18.30
C ARG A 56 6.15 -22.67 18.47
N GLN A 57 6.30 -23.45 17.40
CA GLN A 57 7.00 -24.74 17.43
C GLN A 57 8.50 -24.65 17.09
N GLN A 58 9.03 -23.49 16.69
CA GLN A 58 10.39 -23.39 16.12
C GLN A 58 11.36 -22.50 16.89
N GLU A 59 10.90 -21.62 17.78
CA GLU A 59 11.76 -20.75 18.60
C GLU A 59 11.77 -21.21 20.06
N PRO A 60 12.96 -21.35 20.71
CA PRO A 60 13.04 -21.52 22.15
C PRO A 60 12.34 -20.34 22.83
N GLN A 61 11.49 -20.66 23.80
CA GLN A 61 10.75 -19.71 24.61
C GLN A 61 11.73 -18.72 25.27
N THR A 62 11.83 -17.52 24.71
CA THR A 62 12.52 -16.37 25.32
C THR A 62 11.49 -15.57 26.11
N ASP A 63 11.93 -14.85 27.16
CA ASP A 63 11.11 -14.05 28.09
C ASP A 63 10.37 -12.84 27.45
N GLY A 64 10.09 -12.90 26.15
CA GLY A 64 9.27 -11.94 25.41
C GLY A 64 7.81 -12.38 25.28
N PRO A 65 6.91 -11.48 24.86
CA PRO A 65 5.53 -11.84 24.55
C PRO A 65 5.49 -12.98 23.51
N PRO A 66 4.57 -13.94 23.64
CA PRO A 66 4.51 -15.09 22.74
C PRO A 66 4.35 -14.60 21.31
N ALA A 67 5.24 -15.05 20.42
CA ALA A 67 5.11 -14.87 18.99
C ALA A 67 3.88 -15.66 18.52
N GLY A 68 2.72 -15.00 18.50
CA GLY A 68 1.49 -15.56 17.95
C GLY A 68 1.66 -15.95 16.48
N PRO A 69 0.66 -16.62 15.87
CA PRO A 69 0.68 -16.83 14.43
C PRO A 69 0.79 -15.46 13.73
N LEU A 70 1.88 -15.26 12.98
CA LEU A 70 2.13 -14.07 12.18
C LEU A 70 1.26 -14.14 10.93
N ASP A 71 -0.03 -13.86 11.07
CA ASP A 71 -0.92 -13.68 9.91
C ASP A 71 -0.33 -12.62 9.00
N LEU A 72 -0.37 -12.84 7.68
CA LEU A 72 0.16 -11.88 6.73
C LEU A 72 -0.98 -11.05 6.14
N VAL A 73 -0.88 -9.74 6.22
CA VAL A 73 -1.76 -8.82 5.51
C VAL A 73 -1.05 -8.35 4.23
N MET A 74 -1.61 -8.77 3.10
CA MET A 74 -1.20 -8.31 1.78
C MET A 74 -2.04 -7.10 1.39
N VAL A 75 -1.39 -5.97 1.19
CA VAL A 75 -2.00 -4.70 0.81
C VAL A 75 -1.53 -4.31 -0.57
N SER A 76 -2.47 -3.95 -1.43
CA SER A 76 -2.18 -3.21 -2.65
C SER A 76 -2.74 -1.81 -2.47
N ALA A 77 -1.98 -0.80 -2.84
CA ALA A 77 -2.38 0.60 -2.77
C ALA A 77 -1.83 1.38 -3.98
N TYR A 78 -2.42 2.52 -4.28
CA TYR A 78 -1.87 3.48 -5.22
C TYR A 78 -1.99 4.90 -4.65
N CYS A 79 -0.96 5.72 -4.86
CA CYS A 79 -0.99 7.13 -4.55
C CYS A 79 -1.50 7.93 -5.75
N PRO A 80 -2.41 8.90 -5.57
CA PRO A 80 -2.72 9.84 -6.65
C PRO A 80 -1.45 10.66 -6.99
N ASN A 81 -1.36 11.10 -8.25
CA ASN A 81 -0.36 12.09 -8.66
C ASN A 81 -0.43 13.32 -7.76
N THR A 82 0.65 14.10 -7.71
CA THR A 82 0.65 15.43 -7.12
C THR A 82 -0.39 16.34 -7.78
N GLU A 83 -0.69 17.48 -7.13
CA GLU A 83 -1.65 18.46 -7.62
C GLU A 83 -1.48 18.70 -9.13
N GLY A 84 -2.50 18.28 -9.88
CA GLY A 84 -2.49 18.35 -11.33
C GLY A 84 -3.24 19.58 -11.81
N THR A 85 -2.71 20.25 -12.84
CA THR A 85 -3.40 21.34 -13.53
C THR A 85 -4.66 20.88 -14.27
N ASN A 86 -4.83 19.57 -14.47
CA ASN A 86 -6.02 18.99 -15.11
C ASN A 86 -7.12 18.71 -14.08
N ALA A 87 -8.27 19.39 -14.22
CA ALA A 87 -9.46 19.20 -13.39
C ALA A 87 -9.98 17.75 -13.35
N GLY A 88 -9.69 16.95 -14.39
CA GLY A 88 -10.04 15.52 -14.46
C GLY A 88 -9.03 14.58 -13.79
N SER A 89 -8.03 15.08 -13.07
CA SER A 89 -7.04 14.24 -12.40
C SER A 89 -7.64 13.50 -11.19
N VAL A 90 -7.13 12.30 -10.90
CA VAL A 90 -7.52 11.52 -9.71
C VAL A 90 -7.33 12.33 -8.43
N TRP A 91 -6.27 13.14 -8.34
CA TRP A 91 -6.02 14.02 -7.21
C TRP A 91 -7.18 15.01 -7.02
N ASN A 92 -7.59 15.71 -8.09
CA ASN A 92 -8.68 16.69 -8.02
C ASN A 92 -10.01 16.06 -7.63
N TYR A 93 -10.31 14.85 -8.14
CA TYR A 93 -11.49 14.12 -7.71
C TYR A 93 -11.46 13.75 -6.23
N GLN A 94 -10.35 13.19 -5.74
CA GLN A 94 -10.23 12.87 -4.32
C GLN A 94 -10.28 14.13 -3.45
N ARG A 95 -9.65 15.23 -3.90
CA ARG A 95 -9.69 16.53 -3.22
C ARG A 95 -11.11 17.05 -3.10
N ASN A 96 -11.87 17.06 -4.20
CA ASN A 96 -13.26 17.51 -4.20
C ASN A 96 -14.15 16.63 -3.31
N TYR A 97 -13.97 15.31 -3.34
CA TYR A 97 -14.65 14.40 -2.44
C TYR A 97 -14.39 14.77 -0.97
N TRP A 98 -13.13 14.95 -0.57
CA TRP A 98 -12.79 15.30 0.82
C TRP A 98 -13.26 16.70 1.20
N LEU A 99 -13.17 17.68 0.30
CA LEU A 99 -13.70 19.03 0.53
C LEU A 99 -15.22 19.01 0.74
N SER A 100 -15.96 18.19 -0.01
CA SER A 100 -17.40 18.00 0.20
C SER A 100 -17.76 17.42 1.59
N LYS A 101 -16.78 16.78 2.26
CA LYS A 101 -16.88 16.27 3.64
C LYS A 101 -16.26 17.21 4.67
N GLY A 102 -15.88 18.44 4.28
CA GLY A 102 -15.23 19.43 5.15
C GLY A 102 -13.76 19.15 5.45
N VAL A 103 -13.12 18.23 4.72
CA VAL A 103 -11.72 17.85 4.92
C VAL A 103 -10.84 18.57 3.90
N THR A 104 -9.94 19.43 4.38
CA THR A 104 -9.04 20.27 3.56
C THR A 104 -7.62 19.70 3.44
N MET A 105 -7.43 18.45 3.85
CA MET A 105 -6.14 17.73 3.79
C MET A 105 -5.81 17.28 2.36
N ASP A 106 -4.53 17.26 2.02
CA ASP A 106 -4.07 16.72 0.72
C ASP A 106 -4.51 15.25 0.57
N PRO A 107 -5.02 14.84 -0.60
CA PRO A 107 -5.41 13.45 -0.87
C PRO A 107 -4.33 12.40 -0.59
N ARG A 108 -3.04 12.70 -0.85
CA ARG A 108 -1.91 11.82 -0.56
C ARG A 108 -1.73 11.70 0.95
N ASP A 109 -1.73 12.81 1.68
CA ASP A 109 -1.62 12.80 3.15
C ASP A 109 -2.78 12.02 3.79
N LYS A 110 -4.00 12.21 3.27
CA LYS A 110 -5.19 11.50 3.75
C LYS A 110 -5.12 9.99 3.48
N LEU A 111 -4.46 9.57 2.40
CA LEU A 111 -4.17 8.16 2.13
C LEU A 111 -3.10 7.64 3.08
N THR A 112 -1.98 8.37 3.23
CA THR A 112 -0.85 7.98 4.09
C THR A 112 -1.31 7.75 5.53
N LEU A 113 -2.02 8.71 6.12
CA LEU A 113 -2.52 8.59 7.49
C LEU A 113 -3.46 7.39 7.65
N GLY A 114 -4.41 7.21 6.73
CA GLY A 114 -5.33 6.07 6.78
C GLY A 114 -4.64 4.72 6.66
N LEU A 115 -3.59 4.62 5.84
CA LEU A 115 -2.79 3.38 5.75
C LEU A 115 -1.91 3.17 6.99
N VAL A 116 -1.34 4.23 7.57
CA VAL A 116 -0.59 4.15 8.84
C VAL A 116 -1.47 3.62 9.96
N ASP A 117 -2.71 4.13 10.08
CA ASP A 117 -3.65 3.68 11.11
C ASP A 117 -3.99 2.18 10.93
N LEU A 118 -4.30 1.75 9.71
CA LEU A 118 -4.56 0.33 9.41
C LEU A 118 -3.35 -0.56 9.67
N ILE A 119 -2.15 -0.09 9.33
CA ILE A 119 -0.90 -0.80 9.60
C ILE A 119 -0.73 -0.98 11.11
N LYS A 120 -0.94 0.06 11.91
CA LYS A 120 -0.86 -0.04 13.37
C LYS A 120 -1.85 -1.04 13.94
N GLU A 121 -3.09 -1.04 13.44
CA GLU A 121 -4.12 -2.00 13.83
C GLU A 121 -3.66 -3.43 13.52
N TRP A 122 -3.20 -3.72 12.30
CA TRP A 122 -2.73 -5.05 11.94
C TRP A 122 -1.50 -5.49 12.73
N LYS A 123 -0.57 -4.58 13.03
CA LYS A 123 0.58 -4.89 13.88
C LYS A 123 0.16 -5.18 15.32
N ALA A 124 -0.81 -4.45 15.86
CA ALA A 124 -1.37 -4.72 17.18
C ALA A 124 -2.07 -6.08 17.26
N GLU A 125 -2.64 -6.55 16.14
CA GLU A 125 -3.19 -7.90 16.00
C GLU A 125 -2.11 -8.99 15.80
N GLY A 126 -0.83 -8.63 15.75
CA GLY A 126 0.28 -9.56 15.54
C GLY A 126 0.49 -9.98 14.09
N CYS A 127 -0.02 -9.20 13.12
CA CYS A 127 0.15 -9.50 11.70
C CYS A 127 1.46 -8.95 11.15
N GLU A 128 2.05 -9.67 10.19
CA GLU A 128 3.04 -9.13 9.26
C GLU A 128 2.37 -8.41 8.10
N ILE A 129 3.09 -7.48 7.47
CA ILE A 129 2.55 -6.62 6.44
C ILE A 129 3.41 -6.70 5.18
N LEU A 130 2.75 -6.97 4.06
CA LEU A 130 3.30 -6.86 2.71
C LEU A 130 2.49 -5.79 1.97
N LEU A 131 3.09 -4.63 1.71
CA LEU A 131 2.48 -3.51 1.02
C LEU A 131 3.12 -3.34 -0.36
N GLY A 132 2.34 -3.60 -1.42
CA GLY A 132 2.66 -3.22 -2.78
C GLY A 132 2.03 -1.86 -3.12
N LEU A 133 2.83 -0.93 -3.61
CA LEU A 133 2.44 0.45 -3.80
C LEU A 133 2.94 1.02 -5.13
N ASP A 134 2.04 1.65 -5.87
CA ASP A 134 2.39 2.62 -6.92
C ASP A 134 2.46 4.01 -6.26
N THR A 135 3.67 4.46 -5.94
CA THR A 135 3.89 5.63 -5.07
C THR A 135 3.74 6.94 -5.85
N LYS A 136 3.95 6.89 -7.17
CA LYS A 136 4.08 8.07 -8.06
C LYS A 136 5.08 9.12 -7.55
N GLU A 137 5.98 8.71 -6.65
CA GLU A 137 7.08 9.50 -6.13
C GLU A 137 8.37 8.70 -6.21
N ASP A 138 9.49 9.40 -6.25
CA ASP A 138 10.78 8.73 -6.13
C ASP A 138 10.86 8.05 -4.75
N VAL A 139 10.96 6.72 -4.70
CA VAL A 139 11.07 5.96 -3.44
C VAL A 139 12.36 6.25 -2.66
N PHE A 140 13.35 6.87 -3.32
CA PHE A 140 14.58 7.40 -2.70
C PHE A 140 14.40 8.80 -2.14
N TYR A 141 13.29 9.48 -2.44
CA TYR A 141 13.01 10.81 -1.96
C TYR A 141 12.82 10.80 -0.44
N ASN A 142 13.86 11.22 0.25
CA ASN A 142 13.95 11.22 1.70
C ASN A 142 13.39 12.53 2.27
N SER A 143 12.12 12.83 1.97
CA SER A 143 11.40 13.90 2.67
C SER A 143 10.82 13.36 3.98
N PRO A 144 10.88 14.13 5.09
CA PRO A 144 10.24 13.76 6.35
C PRO A 144 8.73 13.49 6.25
N SER A 145 8.09 13.97 5.19
CA SER A 145 6.67 13.81 4.90
C SER A 145 6.38 12.89 3.70
N SER A 146 7.38 12.21 3.15
CA SER A 146 7.13 11.27 2.04
C SER A 146 6.41 10.03 2.55
N PHE A 147 5.62 9.41 1.69
CA PHE A 147 4.87 8.19 2.03
C PHE A 147 5.83 7.09 2.50
N CYS A 148 6.91 6.88 1.74
CA CYS A 148 7.92 5.89 2.09
C CYS A 148 8.54 6.13 3.47
N GLN A 149 8.73 7.39 3.89
CA GLN A 149 9.30 7.70 5.20
C GLN A 149 8.31 7.42 6.34
N GLU A 150 7.02 7.71 6.16
CA GLU A 150 6.00 7.34 7.15
C GLU A 150 5.91 5.82 7.30
N MET A 151 5.93 5.06 6.21
CA MET A 151 5.93 3.59 6.27
C MET A 151 7.19 3.04 6.96
N ARG A 152 8.35 3.67 6.76
CA ARG A 152 9.59 3.30 7.48
C ARG A 152 9.49 3.55 8.98
N ARG A 153 8.81 4.63 9.42
CA ARG A 153 8.56 4.89 10.84
C ARG A 153 7.70 3.80 11.47
N GLU A 154 6.78 3.22 10.70
CA GLU A 154 5.99 2.05 11.11
C GLU A 154 6.75 0.71 10.98
N GLY A 155 8.05 0.76 10.63
CA GLY A 155 8.93 -0.42 10.58
C GLY A 155 8.90 -1.20 9.26
N LEU A 156 8.23 -0.69 8.22
CA LEU A 156 8.23 -1.32 6.90
C LEU A 156 9.51 -0.92 6.14
N THR A 157 10.07 -1.85 5.39
CA THR A 157 11.31 -1.65 4.62
C THR A 157 11.13 -2.08 3.16
N GLU A 158 11.82 -1.42 2.25
CA GLU A 158 11.75 -1.76 0.82
C GLU A 158 12.45 -3.10 0.54
N ALA A 159 11.67 -4.11 0.16
CA ALA A 159 12.13 -5.47 -0.03
C ALA A 159 13.13 -5.60 -1.19
N ILE A 160 12.86 -4.88 -2.28
CA ILE A 160 13.66 -4.92 -3.52
C ILE A 160 15.02 -4.24 -3.27
N LEU A 161 15.01 -3.08 -2.64
CA LEU A 161 16.25 -2.34 -2.32
C LEU A 161 17.16 -3.11 -1.39
N ARG A 162 16.57 -3.75 -0.36
CA ARG A 162 17.33 -4.61 0.55
C ARG A 162 17.98 -5.79 -0.18
N ARG A 163 17.32 -6.36 -1.19
CA ARG A 163 17.84 -7.50 -1.95
C ARG A 163 18.96 -7.10 -2.92
N HIS A 164 18.80 -5.98 -3.61
CA HIS A 164 19.69 -5.60 -4.71
C HIS A 164 20.71 -4.51 -4.34
N GLN A 165 20.88 -4.19 -3.05
CA GLN A 165 21.90 -3.25 -2.55
C GLN A 165 21.87 -1.87 -3.26
N GLY A 166 20.69 -1.40 -3.66
CA GLY A 166 20.54 -0.13 -4.38
C GLY A 166 20.73 -0.20 -5.90
N LEU A 167 20.92 -1.38 -6.50
CA LEU A 167 20.86 -1.59 -7.94
C LEU A 167 19.42 -1.97 -8.33
N TYR A 168 18.66 -1.05 -8.90
CA TYR A 168 17.28 -1.30 -9.31
C TYR A 168 17.04 -0.74 -10.71
N PRO A 169 16.24 -1.42 -11.55
CA PRO A 169 15.76 -0.83 -12.79
C PRO A 169 14.72 0.25 -12.46
N ALA A 170 14.75 1.36 -13.18
CA ALA A 170 13.69 2.37 -13.10
C ALA A 170 12.35 1.77 -13.56
N THR A 171 11.27 2.07 -12.83
CA THR A 171 9.91 1.64 -13.21
C THR A 171 9.13 2.72 -13.94
N SER A 172 9.69 3.93 -14.07
CA SER A 172 9.23 4.96 -14.99
C SER A 172 10.29 5.24 -16.06
N GLN A 173 9.90 5.20 -17.34
CA GLN A 173 10.70 5.74 -18.44
C GLN A 173 10.22 7.15 -18.76
N SER A 174 10.72 8.13 -18.01
CA SER A 174 10.64 9.53 -18.41
C SER A 174 11.83 9.87 -19.31
N ARG A 175 11.67 10.77 -20.29
CA ARG A 175 12.74 11.21 -21.21
C ARG A 175 13.97 11.82 -20.50
N THR A 176 13.90 12.08 -19.19
CA THR A 176 14.92 12.84 -18.44
C THR A 176 15.33 12.26 -17.08
N THR A 177 14.64 11.27 -16.51
CA THR A 177 15.01 10.68 -15.21
C THR A 177 14.58 9.22 -15.09
N ASP A 178 15.53 8.36 -14.72
CA ASP A 178 15.31 6.97 -14.32
C ASP A 178 14.84 6.93 -12.86
N THR A 179 13.54 7.04 -12.62
CA THR A 179 12.97 7.10 -11.27
C THR A 179 12.18 5.83 -10.94
N LEU A 180 12.47 5.22 -9.80
CA LEU A 180 11.69 4.12 -9.22
C LEU A 180 10.47 4.72 -8.51
N ILE A 181 9.29 4.48 -9.08
CA ILE A 181 8.01 5.01 -8.59
C ILE A 181 7.08 3.92 -8.05
N ASP A 182 7.53 2.68 -8.06
CA ASP A 182 6.84 1.52 -7.48
C ASP A 182 7.64 1.00 -6.29
N GLY A 183 6.95 0.86 -5.16
CA GLY A 183 7.52 0.36 -3.90
C GLY A 183 6.93 -0.99 -3.51
N ARG A 184 7.76 -1.86 -2.94
CA ARG A 184 7.31 -3.09 -2.28
C ARG A 184 7.86 -3.09 -0.86
N LEU A 185 7.04 -2.60 0.04
CA LEU A 185 7.34 -2.43 1.45
C LEU A 185 6.93 -3.68 2.22
N VAL A 186 7.82 -4.17 3.07
CA VAL A 186 7.61 -5.38 3.87
C VAL A 186 8.08 -5.19 5.31
N ASP A 187 7.43 -5.88 6.25
CA ASP A 187 7.98 -6.04 7.59
C ASP A 187 9.32 -6.81 7.55
N ARG A 188 10.15 -6.61 8.58
CA ARG A 188 11.55 -7.05 8.68
C ARG A 188 11.74 -8.53 8.37
N TYR A 189 10.77 -9.36 8.74
CA TYR A 189 10.84 -10.82 8.71
C TYR A 189 10.45 -11.45 7.36
N ILE A 190 9.79 -10.70 6.47
CA ILE A 190 9.45 -11.20 5.12
C ILE A 190 10.67 -11.08 4.21
N LYS A 191 11.12 -12.18 3.62
CA LYS A 191 12.19 -12.20 2.60
C LYS A 191 11.58 -12.34 1.21
N ALA A 192 11.93 -11.44 0.28
CA ALA A 192 11.57 -11.60 -1.12
C ALA A 192 12.34 -12.79 -1.72
N ALA A 193 11.63 -13.86 -2.07
CA ALA A 193 12.23 -15.08 -2.58
C ALA A 193 12.79 -14.86 -4.00
N GLU A 194 11.98 -14.34 -4.94
CA GLU A 194 12.35 -14.01 -6.32
C GLU A 194 11.44 -12.89 -6.87
N ALA A 195 12.00 -12.00 -7.70
CA ALA A 195 11.23 -11.11 -8.56
C ALA A 195 11.18 -11.79 -9.94
N GLY A 196 10.03 -12.32 -10.31
CA GLY A 196 9.76 -12.81 -11.67
C GLY A 196 9.49 -11.66 -12.61
#